data_AF-A0A9E5VE81-F1
#
_entry.id   AF-A0A9E5VE81-F1
#
_cell.length_a   1.000
_cell.length_b   1.000
_cell.length_c   1.000
_cell.angle_alpha   90.00
_cell.angle_beta   90.00
_cell.angle_gamma   90.00
#
_symmetry.space_group_name_H-M   'P 1'
#
loop_
_entity.id
_entity.type
_entity.pdbx_description
1 polymer ?
#
loop_
_entity_poly.entity_id
_entity_poly.type
_entity_poly.pdbx_seq_one_letter_code
_entity_poly.pdbx_strand_id
1 'polypeptide(L)'
;LLQFNEEHPDEGELLIKYLKNTVFNDRIPPLLPEGTEVAHKIGNWPAQGSYHDVGIVYHPSHPYIISLFSKDAPNSDYAYQVLQQISRLVYDAQSGLTEMELVVNGESLDTEIPPILANGTVYIPLLPLNATLNRVTGAVPEKSGTHRPDQEEMVFYPDPTKMLLNNAVHYRDLPPEYIAGHLMVPQEMVIDLFPVFVTVDTAANKVYITDKPKEQPKQPTEQQDESASSFTLSEYQLIPLIAIPILICCLIIIQRNKNS
;
A
#
# COMPACT_ATOMS: atom_id res chain seq x y z
N LEU A 1 -1.25 27.41 -3.52
CA LEU A 1 -0.78 28.05 -2.28
C LEU A 1 0.71 27.79 -2.07
N LEU A 2 1.14 26.53 -1.89
CA LEU A 2 2.57 26.19 -1.73
C LEU A 2 3.43 26.69 -2.91
N GLN A 3 3.11 26.28 -4.15
CA GLN A 3 3.78 26.80 -5.35
C GLN A 3 3.75 28.34 -5.45
N PHE A 4 2.65 28.99 -5.07
CA PHE A 4 2.57 30.46 -5.05
C PHE A 4 3.54 31.08 -4.03
N ASN A 5 3.78 30.41 -2.89
CA ASN A 5 4.78 30.83 -1.90
C ASN A 5 6.21 30.63 -2.40
N GLU A 6 6.46 29.64 -3.25
CA GLU A 6 7.76 29.42 -3.89
C GLU A 6 8.03 30.48 -4.98
N GLU A 7 7.00 30.84 -5.75
CA GLU A 7 7.06 31.85 -6.82
C GLU A 7 7.06 33.30 -6.28
N HIS A 8 6.37 33.54 -5.16
CA HIS A 8 6.14 34.84 -4.54
C HIS A 8 6.27 34.74 -3.00
N PRO A 9 7.50 34.70 -2.45
CA PRO A 9 7.72 34.42 -1.03
C PRO A 9 7.16 35.49 -0.09
N ASP A 10 7.34 36.78 -0.38
CA ASP A 10 6.87 37.86 0.50
C ASP A 10 5.33 37.85 0.66
N GLU A 11 4.59 37.71 -0.45
CA GLU A 11 3.13 37.61 -0.45
C GLU A 11 2.63 36.26 0.07
N GLY A 12 3.33 35.18 -0.28
CA GLY A 12 3.00 33.81 0.11
C GLY A 12 3.13 33.58 1.60
N GLU A 13 4.25 34.00 2.20
CA GLU A 13 4.49 33.84 3.64
C GLU A 13 3.50 34.68 4.45
N LEU A 14 3.20 35.89 3.98
CA LEU A 14 2.18 36.75 4.57
C LEU A 14 0.78 36.11 4.52
N LEU A 15 0.42 35.50 3.39
CA LEU A 15 -0.85 34.77 3.23
C LEU A 15 -0.92 33.54 4.14
N ILE A 16 0.13 32.71 4.17
CA ILE A 16 0.21 31.54 5.07
C ILE A 16 0.13 31.98 6.52
N LYS A 17 0.82 33.08 6.90
CA LYS A 17 0.75 33.66 8.25
C LYS A 17 -0.67 34.07 8.62
N TYR A 18 -1.43 34.70 7.73
CA TYR A 18 -2.85 35.01 8.02
C TYR A 18 -3.71 33.75 8.16
N LEU A 19 -3.46 32.71 7.36
CA LEU A 19 -4.16 31.42 7.46
C LEU A 19 -3.81 30.64 8.74
N LYS A 20 -2.59 30.81 9.29
CA LYS A 20 -2.16 30.27 10.59
C LYS A 20 -2.73 31.04 11.79
N ASN A 21 -3.03 32.33 11.62
CA ASN A 21 -3.43 33.23 12.72
C ASN A 21 -4.92 33.64 12.62
N THR A 22 -5.76 32.75 12.12
CA THR A 22 -7.22 32.92 12.12
C THR A 22 -7.80 32.81 13.54
N VAL A 23 -8.92 33.49 13.79
CA VAL A 23 -9.69 33.35 15.06
C VAL A 23 -10.61 32.12 15.07
N PHE A 24 -10.82 31.48 13.91
CA PHE A 24 -11.76 30.37 13.73
C PHE A 24 -11.04 29.02 13.75
N ASN A 25 -10.68 28.55 14.95
CA ASN A 25 -9.94 27.31 15.17
C ASN A 25 -10.84 26.14 15.63
N ASP A 26 -12.12 26.15 15.24
CA ASP A 26 -13.20 25.29 15.75
C ASP A 26 -13.44 23.98 14.95
N ARG A 27 -12.65 23.71 13.90
CA ARG A 27 -12.82 22.54 12.98
C ARG A 27 -11.58 21.65 12.87
N ILE A 28 -10.58 21.98 12.04
CA ILE A 28 -9.36 21.14 11.89
C ILE A 28 -8.51 21.09 13.18
N PRO A 29 -8.18 22.22 13.86
CA PRO A 29 -7.19 22.21 14.95
C PRO A 29 -7.53 21.48 16.28
N PRO A 30 -8.76 21.50 16.84
CA PRO A 30 -8.99 21.25 18.29
C PRO A 30 -8.54 19.92 18.88
N LEU A 31 -8.46 18.85 18.09
CA LEU A 31 -8.10 17.51 18.57
C LEU A 31 -6.71 17.05 18.13
N LEU A 32 -5.99 17.88 17.38
CA LEU A 32 -4.59 17.65 17.01
C LEU A 32 -3.68 17.81 18.23
N PRO A 33 -2.47 17.23 18.24
CA PRO A 33 -1.51 17.43 19.33
C PRO A 33 -1.19 18.92 19.56
N GLU A 34 -0.92 19.26 20.82
CA GLU A 34 -0.59 20.63 21.22
C GLU A 34 0.62 21.16 20.44
N GLY A 35 0.53 22.40 19.95
CA GLY A 35 1.57 23.03 19.13
C GLY A 35 1.54 22.67 17.65
N THR A 36 0.63 21.80 17.18
CA THR A 36 0.46 21.52 15.74
C THR A 36 0.02 22.80 15.01
N GLU A 37 0.87 23.33 14.14
CA GLU A 37 0.49 24.47 13.30
C GLU A 37 -0.48 24.03 12.19
N VAL A 38 -1.48 24.86 11.93
CA VAL A 38 -2.47 24.65 10.86
C VAL A 38 -2.69 25.97 10.11
N ALA A 39 -2.41 25.99 8.81
CA ALA A 39 -2.76 27.12 7.94
C ALA A 39 -4.07 26.80 7.22
N HIS A 40 -5.19 27.39 7.62
CA HIS A 40 -6.51 26.95 7.13
C HIS A 40 -7.53 28.07 6.89
N LYS A 41 -8.60 27.71 6.16
CA LYS A 41 -9.72 28.59 5.86
C LYS A 41 -11.05 27.86 5.99
N ILE A 42 -11.86 28.36 6.91
CA ILE A 42 -13.22 27.89 7.14
C ILE A 42 -14.21 28.43 6.10
N GLY A 43 -15.30 27.70 5.86
CA GLY A 43 -16.45 28.16 5.06
C GLY A 43 -17.76 27.64 5.66
N ASN A 44 -18.75 28.51 5.86
CA ASN A 44 -20.03 28.14 6.48
C ASN A 44 -21.19 28.64 5.62
N TRP A 45 -22.18 27.77 5.37
CA TRP A 45 -23.48 28.11 4.82
C TRP A 45 -24.58 27.45 5.68
N PRO A 46 -24.94 28.08 6.83
CA PRO A 46 -25.83 27.45 7.82
C PRO A 46 -27.22 27.10 7.28
N ALA A 47 -27.73 27.87 6.30
CA ALA A 47 -29.02 27.63 5.66
C ALA A 47 -29.10 26.30 4.84
N GLN A 48 -27.99 25.59 4.67
CA GLN A 48 -27.90 24.26 4.04
C GLN A 48 -27.11 23.27 4.92
N GLY A 49 -26.98 23.54 6.23
CA GLY A 49 -26.23 22.69 7.16
C GLY A 49 -24.77 22.44 6.72
N SER A 50 -24.16 23.40 6.01
CA SER A 50 -22.86 23.21 5.38
C SER A 50 -21.79 23.95 6.16
N TYR A 51 -20.81 23.21 6.66
CA TYR A 51 -19.69 23.68 7.45
C TYR A 51 -18.42 23.02 6.91
N HIS A 52 -17.40 23.82 6.64
CA HIS A 52 -16.23 23.41 5.89
C HIS A 52 -14.95 23.95 6.51
N ASP A 53 -13.86 23.23 6.33
CA ASP A 53 -12.52 23.68 6.64
C ASP A 53 -11.52 23.07 5.68
N VAL A 54 -10.61 23.89 5.15
CA VAL A 54 -9.56 23.45 4.23
C VAL A 54 -8.24 24.02 4.70
N GLY A 55 -7.22 23.18 4.86
CA GLY A 55 -5.94 23.65 5.41
C GLY A 55 -4.75 22.74 5.19
N ILE A 56 -3.59 23.30 5.49
CA ILE A 56 -2.30 22.61 5.56
C ILE A 56 -2.02 22.34 7.05
N VAL A 57 -1.84 21.07 7.41
CA VAL A 57 -1.46 20.65 8.76
C VAL A 57 0.03 20.33 8.76
N TYR A 58 0.79 21.04 9.57
CA TYR A 58 2.25 20.90 9.67
C TYR A 58 2.60 19.78 10.66
N HIS A 59 2.29 18.53 10.29
CA HIS A 59 2.75 17.34 11.01
C HIS A 59 4.29 17.29 11.00
N PRO A 60 4.96 16.94 12.12
CA PRO A 60 6.42 17.05 12.26
C PRO A 60 7.22 16.24 11.22
N SER A 61 6.71 15.09 10.77
CA SER A 61 7.38 14.23 9.77
C SER A 61 6.69 14.20 8.40
N HIS A 62 5.38 14.42 8.35
CA HIS A 62 4.53 14.05 7.20
C HIS A 62 3.43 15.11 6.98
N PRO A 63 3.79 16.38 6.74
CA PRO A 63 2.83 17.48 6.58
C PRO A 63 1.86 17.21 5.43
N TYR A 64 0.60 17.61 5.59
CA TYR A 64 -0.46 17.21 4.68
C TYR A 64 -1.50 18.32 4.45
N ILE A 65 -2.21 18.22 3.32
CA ILE A 65 -3.34 19.09 2.99
C ILE A 65 -4.62 18.30 3.25
N ILE A 66 -5.56 18.88 3.97
CA ILE A 66 -6.87 18.28 4.27
C ILE A 66 -8.00 19.23 3.86
N SER A 67 -9.04 18.67 3.25
CA SER A 67 -10.24 19.42 2.84
C SER A 67 -11.48 18.71 3.39
N LEU A 68 -12.15 19.32 4.36
CA LEU A 68 -13.30 18.75 5.04
C LEU A 68 -14.56 19.55 4.70
N PHE A 69 -15.60 18.85 4.21
CA PHE A 69 -16.88 19.45 3.85
C PHE A 69 -18.04 18.67 4.49
N SER A 70 -18.91 19.34 5.24
CA SER A 70 -20.24 18.83 5.60
C SER A 70 -21.33 19.39 4.69
N LYS A 71 -22.44 18.67 4.56
CA LYS A 71 -23.69 19.15 3.98
C LYS A 71 -24.86 18.61 4.80
N ASP A 72 -25.97 19.33 4.85
CA ASP A 72 -27.21 18.90 5.51
C ASP A 72 -27.02 18.56 7.02
N ALA A 73 -25.97 19.11 7.66
CA ALA A 73 -25.68 18.87 9.07
C ALA A 73 -26.72 19.56 9.97
N PRO A 74 -27.18 18.91 11.05
CA PRO A 74 -28.30 19.39 11.87
C PRO A 74 -28.00 20.70 12.62
N ASN A 75 -26.73 20.97 12.94
CA ASN A 75 -26.24 22.21 13.52
C ASN A 75 -24.70 22.30 13.37
N SER A 76 -24.13 23.46 13.74
CA SER A 76 -22.69 23.71 13.77
C SER A 76 -21.94 22.71 14.64
N ASP A 77 -22.41 22.48 15.86
CA ASP A 77 -21.64 21.81 16.90
C ASP A 77 -21.42 20.33 16.56
N TYR A 78 -22.46 19.68 16.02
CA TYR A 78 -22.38 18.34 15.46
C TYR A 78 -21.40 18.28 14.28
N ALA A 79 -21.48 19.23 13.34
CA ALA A 79 -20.58 19.27 12.20
C ALA A 79 -19.12 19.45 12.65
N TYR A 80 -18.86 20.34 13.60
CA TYR A 80 -17.53 20.62 14.11
C TYR A 80 -16.95 19.41 14.83
N GLN A 81 -17.71 18.72 15.68
CA GLN A 81 -17.27 17.49 16.35
C GLN A 81 -16.88 16.40 15.34
N VAL A 82 -17.66 16.20 14.28
CA VAL A 82 -17.34 15.23 13.22
C VAL A 82 -16.07 15.66 12.45
N LEU A 83 -15.96 16.93 12.08
CA LEU A 83 -14.79 17.47 11.37
C LEU A 83 -13.51 17.36 12.21
N GLN A 84 -13.59 17.65 13.51
CA GLN A 84 -12.51 17.49 14.48
C GLN A 84 -12.05 16.02 14.59
N GLN A 85 -12.99 15.08 14.66
CA GLN A 85 -12.70 13.64 14.73
C GLN A 85 -12.05 13.12 13.44
N ILE A 86 -12.51 13.56 12.26
CA ILE A 86 -11.89 13.21 10.98
C ILE A 86 -10.48 13.81 10.88
N SER A 87 -10.31 15.09 11.24
CA SER A 87 -9.01 15.77 11.29
C SER A 87 -8.00 14.98 12.14
N ARG A 88 -8.45 14.54 13.32
CA ARG A 88 -7.66 13.72 14.23
C ARG A 88 -7.32 12.34 13.65
N LEU A 89 -8.29 11.64 13.05
CA LEU A 89 -8.07 10.34 12.42
C LEU A 89 -7.03 10.42 11.30
N VAL A 90 -7.06 11.48 10.49
CA VAL A 90 -6.03 11.71 9.45
C VAL A 90 -4.67 11.99 10.09
N TYR A 91 -4.59 12.79 11.16
CA TYR A 91 -3.34 13.03 11.87
C TYR A 91 -2.73 11.73 12.45
N ASP A 92 -3.55 10.89 13.08
CA ASP A 92 -3.10 9.61 13.63
C ASP A 92 -2.64 8.65 12.50
N ALA A 93 -3.31 8.67 11.34
CA ALA A 93 -2.87 7.92 10.16
C ALA A 93 -1.49 8.39 9.65
N GLN A 94 -1.28 9.71 9.54
CA GLN A 94 0.03 10.29 9.19
C GLN A 94 1.11 9.98 10.24
N SER A 95 0.74 9.86 11.52
CA SER A 95 1.63 9.44 12.60
C SER A 95 2.00 7.95 12.52
N GLY A 96 1.18 7.13 11.86
CA GLY A 96 1.38 5.69 11.68
C GLY A 96 2.17 5.29 10.43
N LEU A 97 2.55 6.25 9.58
CA LEU A 97 3.42 6.01 8.44
C LEU A 97 4.88 5.87 8.90
N THR A 98 5.65 5.02 8.24
CA THR A 98 7.11 4.93 8.44
C THR A 98 7.79 4.82 7.08
N GLU A 99 8.63 5.80 6.76
CA GLU A 99 9.50 5.76 5.58
C GLU A 99 10.59 4.69 5.76
N MET A 100 10.91 3.98 4.69
CA MET A 100 11.91 2.91 4.68
C MET A 100 12.89 3.09 3.52
N GLU A 101 14.17 2.77 3.73
CA GLU A 101 15.18 2.76 2.68
C GLU A 101 14.92 1.61 1.70
N LEU A 102 14.92 1.90 0.40
CA LEU A 102 14.81 0.89 -0.65
C LEU A 102 16.19 0.40 -1.06
N VAL A 103 16.45 -0.90 -0.94
CA VAL A 103 17.71 -1.52 -1.37
C VAL A 103 17.42 -2.53 -2.47
N VAL A 104 17.89 -2.27 -3.69
CA VAL A 104 17.67 -3.14 -4.86
C VAL A 104 18.99 -3.79 -5.26
N ASN A 105 19.02 -5.12 -5.32
CA ASN A 105 20.21 -5.93 -5.67
C ASN A 105 21.49 -5.59 -4.86
N GLY A 106 21.31 -5.06 -3.63
CA GLY A 106 22.40 -4.67 -2.73
C GLY A 106 22.80 -3.19 -2.79
N GLU A 107 22.23 -2.41 -3.71
CA GLU A 107 22.46 -0.97 -3.85
C GLU A 107 21.26 -0.18 -3.29
N SER A 108 21.53 0.91 -2.57
CA SER A 108 20.47 1.80 -2.07
C SER A 108 19.90 2.61 -3.24
N LEU A 109 18.58 2.57 -3.39
CA LEU A 109 17.84 3.29 -4.44
C LEU A 109 17.15 4.50 -3.82
N ASP A 110 17.69 5.69 -4.12
CA ASP A 110 17.07 6.96 -3.76
C ASP A 110 15.82 7.22 -4.64
N THR A 111 14.73 7.63 -4.02
CA THR A 111 13.43 7.81 -4.69
C THR A 111 12.71 9.04 -4.16
N GLU A 112 12.03 9.80 -5.03
CA GLU A 112 11.28 11.02 -4.66
C GLU A 112 10.28 10.77 -3.53
N ILE A 113 9.70 9.58 -3.48
CA ILE A 113 8.95 9.06 -2.33
C ILE A 113 9.55 7.70 -1.94
N PRO A 114 10.03 7.50 -0.70
CA PRO A 114 10.53 6.21 -0.24
C PRO A 114 9.40 5.17 -0.09
N PRO A 115 9.70 3.86 -0.03
CA PRO A 115 8.76 2.88 0.47
C PRO A 115 8.15 3.29 1.81
N ILE A 116 6.84 3.09 1.96
CA ILE A 116 6.09 3.46 3.16
C ILE A 116 5.52 2.20 3.82
N LEU A 117 5.87 1.96 5.08
CA LEU A 117 5.15 1.03 5.95
C LEU A 117 3.92 1.75 6.52
N ALA A 118 2.73 1.26 6.17
CA ALA A 118 1.44 1.74 6.67
C ALA A 118 0.57 0.54 7.07
N ASN A 119 0.02 0.56 8.28
CA ASN A 119 -0.88 -0.50 8.80
C ASN A 119 -0.32 -1.94 8.66
N GLY A 120 1.00 -2.12 8.77
CA GLY A 120 1.67 -3.42 8.62
C GLY A 120 1.94 -3.85 7.17
N THR A 121 1.57 -3.04 6.17
CA THR A 121 1.86 -3.26 4.75
C THR A 121 2.96 -2.31 4.28
N VAL A 122 3.98 -2.84 3.61
CA VAL A 122 4.96 -2.01 2.90
C VAL A 122 4.45 -1.73 1.49
N TYR A 123 4.35 -0.44 1.16
CA TYR A 123 4.04 0.09 -0.15
C TYR A 123 5.32 0.59 -0.82
N ILE A 124 5.57 0.20 -2.07
CA ILE A 124 6.84 0.38 -2.76
C ILE A 124 6.60 1.21 -4.04
N PRO A 125 7.42 2.24 -4.33
CA PRO A 125 7.23 3.08 -5.52
C PRO A 125 7.53 2.28 -6.81
N LEU A 126 6.50 2.08 -7.64
CA LEU A 126 6.58 1.15 -8.78
C LEU A 126 7.50 1.65 -9.90
N LEU A 127 7.50 2.96 -10.18
CA LEU A 127 8.24 3.54 -11.30
C LEU A 127 9.78 3.46 -11.15
N PRO A 128 10.40 3.92 -10.05
CA PRO A 128 11.86 3.80 -9.86
C PRO A 128 12.30 2.33 -9.74
N LEU A 129 11.47 1.47 -9.16
CA LEU A 129 11.71 0.03 -9.11
C LEU A 129 11.77 -0.58 -10.52
N ASN A 130 10.81 -0.25 -11.39
CA ASN A 130 10.80 -0.71 -12.79
C ASN A 130 12.06 -0.29 -13.56
N ALA A 131 12.45 0.98 -13.43
CA ALA A 131 13.64 1.51 -14.07
C ALA A 131 14.90 0.74 -13.65
N THR A 132 15.06 0.52 -12.34
CA THR A 132 16.22 -0.19 -11.75
C THR A 132 16.28 -1.66 -12.18
N LEU A 133 15.13 -2.34 -12.22
CA LEU A 133 15.01 -3.73 -12.70
C LEU A 133 15.03 -3.84 -14.25
N ASN A 134 15.37 -2.76 -14.96
CA ASN A 134 15.46 -2.66 -16.42
C ASN A 134 14.20 -3.14 -17.16
N ARG A 135 13.02 -2.71 -16.70
CA ARG A 135 11.72 -3.10 -17.30
C ARG A 135 11.03 -1.89 -17.90
N VAL A 136 10.54 -2.04 -19.13
CA VAL A 136 9.86 -0.95 -19.84
C VAL A 136 8.52 -0.70 -19.18
N THR A 137 8.13 0.56 -19.01
CA THR A 137 6.74 0.93 -18.70
C THR A 137 6.11 1.63 -19.90
N GLY A 138 4.91 1.20 -20.27
CA GLY A 138 4.08 1.93 -21.23
C GLY A 138 3.32 3.01 -20.49
N ALA A 139 3.75 4.26 -20.63
CA ALA A 139 3.05 5.39 -20.00
C ALA A 139 1.81 5.78 -20.82
N VAL A 140 0.61 5.51 -20.26
CA VAL A 140 -0.65 6.07 -20.75
C VAL A 140 -1.35 6.74 -19.55
N PRO A 141 -1.91 7.96 -19.68
CA PRO A 141 -2.49 8.68 -18.53
C PRO A 141 -3.61 7.95 -17.77
N GLU A 142 -4.25 6.96 -18.40
CA GLU A 142 -5.32 6.14 -17.82
C GLU A 142 -4.86 4.70 -17.47
N LYS A 143 -3.60 4.35 -17.78
CA LYS A 143 -3.04 3.00 -17.61
C LYS A 143 -1.54 3.08 -17.30
N SER A 144 -1.18 2.84 -16.04
CA SER A 144 0.21 2.44 -15.74
C SER A 144 0.38 0.96 -16.11
N GLY A 145 1.51 0.58 -16.71
CA GLY A 145 1.73 -0.81 -17.10
C GLY A 145 3.18 -1.12 -17.44
N THR A 146 3.62 -2.34 -17.13
CA THR A 146 4.96 -2.82 -17.50
C THR A 146 4.89 -3.67 -18.76
N HIS A 147 5.89 -3.51 -19.63
CA HIS A 147 6.07 -4.27 -20.85
C HIS A 147 7.46 -4.92 -20.81
N ARG A 148 7.55 -6.21 -21.14
CA ARG A 148 8.82 -6.82 -21.54
C ARG A 148 8.75 -7.28 -23.00
N PRO A 149 9.82 -7.12 -23.79
CA PRO A 149 9.87 -7.62 -25.16
C PRO A 149 9.79 -9.16 -25.27
N ASP A 150 10.02 -9.89 -24.17
CA ASP A 150 10.08 -11.36 -24.14
C ASP A 150 8.91 -12.04 -23.41
N GLN A 151 8.13 -11.32 -22.58
CA GLN A 151 6.91 -11.83 -21.93
C GLN A 151 5.91 -10.73 -21.58
N GLU A 152 4.62 -11.02 -21.81
CA GLU A 152 3.48 -10.67 -20.93
C GLU A 152 3.16 -9.16 -20.67
N GLU A 153 1.97 -8.73 -21.10
CA GLU A 153 1.45 -7.36 -20.93
C GLU A 153 0.71 -7.21 -19.59
N MET A 154 1.00 -6.11 -18.88
CA MET A 154 0.47 -5.84 -17.55
C MET A 154 -0.11 -4.42 -17.47
N VAL A 155 -1.32 -4.26 -16.92
CA VAL A 155 -2.02 -2.98 -16.82
C VAL A 155 -2.66 -2.79 -15.45
N PHE A 156 -2.36 -1.66 -14.80
CA PHE A 156 -2.97 -1.21 -13.55
C PHE A 156 -4.14 -0.28 -13.83
N TYR A 157 -5.29 -0.55 -13.20
CA TYR A 157 -6.43 0.35 -13.15
C TYR A 157 -6.47 1.02 -11.77
N PRO A 158 -6.39 2.37 -11.68
CA PRO A 158 -6.37 3.08 -10.40
C PRO A 158 -7.61 2.86 -9.53
N ASP A 159 -8.75 2.52 -10.16
CA ASP A 159 -10.04 2.31 -9.51
C ASP A 159 -10.80 1.19 -10.26
N PRO A 160 -11.22 0.08 -9.61
CA PRO A 160 -10.92 -0.40 -8.26
C PRO A 160 -10.05 -1.67 -8.25
N THR A 161 -9.06 -1.80 -7.34
CA THR A 161 -8.45 -3.08 -6.89
C THR A 161 -8.07 -4.11 -7.98
N LYS A 162 -7.80 -3.68 -9.22
CA LYS A 162 -7.69 -4.56 -10.39
C LYS A 162 -6.36 -4.39 -11.10
N MET A 163 -5.56 -5.44 -11.00
CA MET A 163 -4.40 -5.64 -11.85
C MET A 163 -4.80 -6.56 -12.99
N LEU A 164 -4.57 -6.14 -14.24
CA LEU A 164 -4.52 -7.09 -15.35
C LEU A 164 -3.10 -7.64 -15.45
N LEU A 165 -2.99 -8.94 -15.24
CA LEU A 165 -1.81 -9.75 -15.57
C LEU A 165 -2.28 -10.72 -16.66
N ASN A 166 -1.69 -10.68 -17.86
CA ASN A 166 -2.06 -11.60 -18.95
C ASN A 166 -3.54 -11.57 -19.36
N ASN A 167 -4.16 -10.37 -19.34
CA ASN A 167 -5.61 -10.19 -19.50
C ASN A 167 -6.49 -10.87 -18.43
N ALA A 168 -5.92 -11.52 -17.41
CA ALA A 168 -6.64 -12.01 -16.26
C ALA A 168 -6.75 -10.91 -15.20
N VAL A 169 -7.94 -10.77 -14.61
CA VAL A 169 -8.17 -9.83 -13.51
C VAL A 169 -7.71 -10.47 -12.20
N HIS A 170 -6.63 -9.95 -11.64
CA HIS A 170 -6.18 -10.30 -10.30
C HIS A 170 -6.77 -9.30 -9.30
N TYR A 171 -7.49 -9.83 -8.31
CA TYR A 171 -7.92 -9.11 -7.13
C TYR A 171 -6.95 -9.43 -5.99
N ARG A 172 -6.58 -8.41 -5.22
CA ARG A 172 -5.80 -8.49 -3.98
C ARG A 172 -6.59 -7.74 -2.90
N ASP A 173 -6.50 -8.19 -1.65
CA ASP A 173 -7.19 -7.56 -0.51
C ASP A 173 -6.70 -6.13 -0.21
N LEU A 174 -5.49 -5.81 -0.69
CA LEU A 174 -4.85 -4.50 -0.58
C LEU A 174 -4.64 -3.91 -1.99
N PRO A 175 -5.19 -2.72 -2.29
CA PRO A 175 -4.99 -2.06 -3.58
C PRO A 175 -3.60 -1.43 -3.71
N PRO A 176 -3.14 -1.15 -4.94
CA PRO A 176 -2.13 -0.13 -5.18
C PRO A 176 -2.73 1.27 -4.96
N GLU A 177 -1.91 2.22 -4.51
CA GLU A 177 -2.36 3.56 -4.10
C GLU A 177 -1.52 4.65 -4.78
N TYR A 178 -2.10 5.84 -4.99
CA TYR A 178 -1.35 7.01 -5.44
C TYR A 178 -1.02 7.91 -4.25
N ILE A 179 0.24 7.89 -3.81
CA ILE A 179 0.75 8.76 -2.73
C ILE A 179 1.56 9.88 -3.39
N ALA A 180 1.15 11.13 -3.18
CA ALA A 180 1.74 12.34 -3.78
C ALA A 180 2.18 12.14 -5.26
N GLY A 181 1.24 11.69 -6.10
CA GLY A 181 1.44 11.48 -7.54
C GLY A 181 2.14 10.19 -7.95
N HIS A 182 2.72 9.44 -7.01
CA HIS A 182 3.46 8.21 -7.28
C HIS A 182 2.58 6.98 -7.07
N LEU A 183 2.64 6.03 -8.03
CA LEU A 183 1.98 4.74 -7.90
C LEU A 183 2.79 3.84 -6.96
N MET A 184 2.23 3.59 -5.78
CA MET A 184 2.78 2.77 -4.72
C MET A 184 2.06 1.41 -4.72
N VAL A 185 2.83 0.32 -4.80
CA VAL A 185 2.30 -1.05 -4.84
C VAL A 185 2.61 -1.81 -3.54
N PRO A 186 1.68 -2.60 -2.98
CA PRO A 186 1.99 -3.48 -1.85
C PRO A 186 3.14 -4.45 -2.19
N GLN A 187 4.01 -4.74 -1.21
CA GLN A 187 5.14 -5.67 -1.37
C GLN A 187 4.74 -7.02 -1.98
N GLU A 188 3.55 -7.51 -1.63
CA GLU A 188 3.05 -8.80 -2.09
C GLU A 188 2.71 -8.79 -3.58
N MET A 189 2.31 -7.62 -4.10
CA MET A 189 2.13 -7.40 -5.53
C MET A 189 3.48 -7.40 -6.24
N VAL A 190 4.51 -6.75 -5.67
CA VAL A 190 5.88 -6.75 -6.24
C VAL A 190 6.41 -8.18 -6.46
N ILE A 191 6.08 -9.13 -5.58
CA ILE A 191 6.46 -10.55 -5.74
C ILE A 191 5.75 -11.22 -6.94
N ASP A 192 4.53 -10.79 -7.31
CA ASP A 192 3.82 -11.22 -8.52
C ASP A 192 4.39 -10.55 -9.78
N LEU A 193 4.66 -9.23 -9.72
CA LEU A 193 5.09 -8.44 -10.88
C LEU A 193 6.53 -8.77 -11.31
N PHE A 194 7.38 -9.12 -10.34
CA PHE A 194 8.80 -9.32 -10.56
C PHE A 194 9.24 -10.69 -10.00
N PRO A 195 10.01 -11.51 -10.75
CA PRO A 195 10.77 -12.62 -10.18
C PRO A 195 11.88 -12.09 -9.28
N VAL A 196 11.51 -11.59 -8.10
CA VAL A 196 12.38 -11.07 -7.04
C VAL A 196 12.02 -11.76 -5.72
N PHE A 197 12.94 -11.67 -4.76
CA PHE A 197 12.64 -11.80 -3.34
C PHE A 197 12.46 -10.40 -2.76
N VAL A 198 11.47 -10.22 -1.90
CA VAL A 198 11.30 -9.03 -1.07
C VAL A 198 11.55 -9.41 0.39
N THR A 199 12.28 -8.60 1.13
CA THR A 199 12.54 -8.80 2.56
C THR A 199 12.44 -7.47 3.28
N VAL A 200 11.68 -7.43 4.37
CA VAL A 200 11.46 -6.21 5.15
C VAL A 200 12.18 -6.32 6.49
N ASP A 201 13.00 -5.33 6.79
CA ASP A 201 13.62 -5.13 8.09
C ASP A 201 13.03 -3.88 8.74
N THR A 202 12.07 -4.09 9.64
CA THR A 202 11.40 -3.02 10.39
C THR A 202 12.25 -2.47 11.55
N ALA A 203 13.38 -3.10 11.88
CA ALA A 203 14.30 -2.58 12.89
C ALA A 203 15.34 -1.63 12.27
N ALA A 204 15.75 -1.91 11.03
CA ALA A 204 16.62 -1.04 10.24
C ALA A 204 15.88 -0.02 9.35
N ASN A 205 14.54 -0.07 9.33
CA ASN A 205 13.68 0.65 8.37
C ASN A 205 14.14 0.43 6.91
N LYS A 206 14.33 -0.82 6.48
CA LYS A 206 14.76 -1.15 5.11
C LYS A 206 13.87 -2.17 4.42
N VAL A 207 13.77 -2.04 3.10
CA VAL A 207 13.11 -2.98 2.20
C VAL A 207 14.14 -3.43 1.17
N TYR A 208 14.48 -4.72 1.19
CA TYR A 208 15.41 -5.34 0.27
C TYR A 208 14.64 -6.02 -0.86
N ILE A 209 15.02 -5.74 -2.11
CA ILE A 209 14.51 -6.40 -3.31
C ILE A 209 15.69 -7.00 -4.05
N THR A 210 15.65 -8.30 -4.33
CA THR A 210 16.75 -9.00 -5.03
C THR A 210 16.19 -9.86 -6.15
N ASP A 211 16.74 -9.75 -7.36
CA ASP A 211 16.35 -10.60 -8.50
C ASP A 211 16.53 -12.09 -8.16
N LYS A 212 15.51 -12.90 -8.47
CA LYS A 212 15.63 -14.35 -8.44
C LYS A 212 16.63 -14.77 -9.53
N PRO A 213 17.56 -15.70 -9.25
CA PRO A 213 18.43 -16.25 -10.29
C PRO A 213 17.58 -16.76 -11.45
N LYS A 214 17.94 -16.40 -12.69
CA LYS A 214 17.30 -16.97 -13.87
C LYS A 214 17.47 -18.48 -13.81
N GLU A 215 16.38 -19.24 -13.74
CA GLU A 215 16.45 -20.69 -13.89
C GLU A 215 17.16 -20.99 -15.21
N GLN A 216 18.31 -21.66 -15.13
CA GLN A 216 18.92 -22.23 -16.33
C GLN A 216 17.91 -23.22 -16.90
N PRO A 217 17.57 -23.15 -18.20
CA PRO A 217 16.65 -24.11 -18.79
C PRO A 217 17.19 -25.51 -18.53
N LYS A 218 16.39 -26.37 -17.88
CA LYS A 218 16.76 -27.77 -17.66
C LYS A 218 17.15 -28.34 -19.01
N GLN A 219 18.44 -28.65 -19.16
CA GLN A 219 18.97 -29.30 -20.34
C GLN A 219 18.13 -30.58 -20.55
N PRO A 220 17.56 -30.81 -21.75
CA PRO A 220 16.68 -31.95 -21.95
C PRO A 220 17.43 -33.23 -21.58
N THR A 221 16.90 -33.97 -20.61
CA THR A 221 17.41 -35.31 -20.32
C THR A 221 17.21 -36.14 -21.57
N GLU A 222 18.30 -36.58 -22.21
CA GLU A 222 18.21 -37.50 -23.33
C GLU A 222 17.49 -38.78 -22.88
N GLN A 223 16.24 -38.94 -23.30
CA GLN A 223 15.56 -40.22 -23.25
C GLN A 223 16.20 -41.09 -24.34
N GLN A 224 17.08 -42.00 -23.93
CA GLN A 224 17.44 -43.12 -24.77
C GLN A 224 16.24 -44.05 -24.86
N ASP A 225 15.72 -44.24 -26.08
CA ASP A 225 14.75 -45.28 -26.39
C ASP A 225 15.37 -46.65 -26.10
N GLU A 226 14.82 -47.40 -25.13
CA GLU A 226 14.93 -48.86 -25.10
C GLU A 226 13.55 -49.50 -25.26
N SER A 227 13.49 -50.41 -26.24
CA SER A 227 12.29 -51.06 -26.74
C SER A 227 11.65 -52.06 -25.78
N ALA A 228 10.33 -52.17 -25.80
CA ALA A 228 9.57 -53.07 -24.93
C ALA A 228 9.73 -54.58 -25.23
N SER A 229 10.14 -55.35 -24.21
CA SER A 229 9.71 -56.73 -23.89
C SER A 229 10.22 -57.07 -22.47
N SER A 230 9.64 -57.92 -21.60
CA SER A 230 8.51 -58.87 -21.69
C SER A 230 7.88 -59.12 -20.28
N PHE A 231 6.80 -59.91 -20.21
CA PHE A 231 6.06 -60.35 -19.00
C PHE A 231 6.97 -60.95 -17.87
N THR A 232 6.61 -60.97 -16.58
CA THR A 232 5.43 -61.64 -15.97
C THR A 232 4.92 -61.03 -14.65
N LEU A 233 3.69 -61.41 -14.26
CA LEU A 233 3.05 -61.16 -12.96
C LEU A 233 3.14 -62.41 -12.05
N SER A 234 3.31 -62.23 -10.74
CA SER A 234 3.01 -63.27 -9.74
C SER A 234 2.34 -62.69 -8.48
N GLU A 235 1.06 -63.02 -8.33
CA GLU A 235 0.33 -63.37 -7.10
C GLU A 235 0.63 -62.63 -5.78
N TYR A 236 -0.38 -61.95 -5.22
CA TYR A 236 -0.89 -62.23 -3.86
C TYR A 236 -2.33 -61.72 -3.61
N GLN A 237 -3.09 -62.52 -2.85
CA GLN A 237 -4.53 -62.37 -2.50
C GLN A 237 -4.76 -62.98 -1.09
N LEU A 238 -5.80 -62.70 -0.28
CA LEU A 238 -6.96 -61.79 -0.32
C LEU A 238 -7.25 -61.38 1.17
N ILE A 239 -7.65 -60.14 1.52
CA ILE A 239 -9.02 -59.70 1.94
C ILE A 239 -9.74 -60.72 2.87
N PRO A 240 -10.26 -60.36 4.09
CA PRO A 240 -11.34 -59.35 4.24
C PRO A 240 -11.47 -58.47 5.52
N LEU A 241 -11.89 -57.21 5.29
CA LEU A 241 -13.05 -56.49 5.83
C LEU A 241 -13.54 -56.70 7.30
N ILE A 242 -13.66 -55.61 8.09
CA ILE A 242 -14.75 -55.28 9.05
C ILE A 242 -14.61 -53.82 9.62
N ALA A 243 -15.75 -53.15 9.83
CA ALA A 243 -16.01 -51.96 10.70
C ALA A 243 -15.42 -50.55 10.41
N ILE A 244 -16.33 -49.75 9.84
CA ILE A 244 -16.60 -48.29 9.81
C ILE A 244 -16.51 -47.54 11.20
N PRO A 245 -16.75 -46.20 11.33
CA PRO A 245 -15.77 -45.09 11.42
C PRO A 245 -15.83 -44.26 12.75
N ILE A 246 -15.33 -43.01 12.74
CA ILE A 246 -15.52 -41.88 13.71
C ILE A 246 -14.43 -41.73 14.81
N LEU A 247 -14.25 -40.46 15.24
CA LEU A 247 -13.41 -39.95 16.35
C LEU A 247 -11.89 -39.90 16.00
N ILE A 248 -11.09 -38.84 16.25
CA ILE A 248 -11.12 -37.65 17.14
C ILE A 248 -10.39 -36.52 16.36
N CYS A 249 -10.82 -35.25 16.21
CA CYS A 249 -11.48 -34.29 17.11
C CYS A 249 -10.68 -33.89 18.38
N CYS A 250 -9.37 -33.62 18.22
CA CYS A 250 -8.51 -33.02 19.27
C CYS A 250 -7.62 -31.87 18.74
N LEU A 251 -8.21 -31.00 17.91
CA LEU A 251 -8.02 -29.56 18.20
C LEU A 251 -8.93 -29.23 19.39
N ILE A 252 -8.48 -28.30 20.25
CA ILE A 252 -9.05 -27.96 21.57
C ILE A 252 -8.59 -28.93 22.69
N ILE A 253 -8.29 -28.36 23.87
CA ILE A 253 -7.75 -29.00 25.10
C ILE A 253 -6.24 -29.37 25.11
N ILE A 254 -5.36 -28.45 24.66
CA ILE A 254 -4.06 -28.22 25.33
C ILE A 254 -3.86 -26.71 25.55
N GLN A 255 -4.75 -26.11 26.35
CA GLN A 255 -4.61 -24.71 26.78
C GLN A 255 -5.12 -24.48 28.21
N ARG A 256 -5.00 -25.50 29.07
CA ARG A 256 -5.47 -25.41 30.47
C ARG A 256 -4.67 -26.30 31.43
N ASN A 257 -3.36 -26.04 31.52
CA ASN A 257 -2.59 -26.23 32.77
C ASN A 257 -1.18 -25.62 32.64
N LYS A 258 -1.11 -24.30 32.83
CA LYS A 258 0.06 -23.58 33.37
C LYS A 258 -0.46 -22.26 33.94
N ASN A 259 -0.04 -21.98 35.18
CA ASN A 259 -0.42 -20.84 36.03
C ASN A 259 -1.83 -20.97 36.65
N SER A 260 -1.82 -21.45 37.90
CA SER A 260 -2.88 -21.26 38.90
C SER A 260 -2.96 -19.81 39.36
#